data_AF-A0AAD7MMQ4-F1
#
_entry.id   AF-A0AAD7MMQ4-F1
#
_cell.length_a   1.000
_cell.length_b   1.000
_cell.length_c   1.000
_cell.angle_alpha   90.00
_cell.angle_beta   90.00
_cell.angle_gamma   90.00
#
_symmetry.space_group_name_H-M   'P 1'
#
loop_
_entity.id
_entity.type
_entity.pdbx_description
1 polymer ?
#
loop_
_entity_poly.entity_id
_entity_poly.type
_entity_poly.pdbx_seq_one_letter_code
_entity_poly.pdbx_strand_id
1 'polypeptide(L)'
;WKDDEELCKARFMAHYEYIRSLVPAESLLEFDVKQGWAPLCRFLGNKIPDEPFPRLFDTAAFKSVVKMGDAAAAKTIFAKLAPIFVASCGVVIYFFMVGK
;
A
#
# COMPACT_ATOMS: atom_id res chain seq x y z
N TRP A 1 -11.21 -7.80 8.38
CA TRP A 1 -10.43 -7.71 7.14
C TRP A 1 -10.01 -9.06 6.58
N LYS A 2 -9.85 -10.12 7.40
CA LYS A 2 -9.49 -11.46 6.89
C LYS A 2 -10.70 -12.26 6.39
N ASP A 3 -11.91 -11.87 6.81
CA ASP A 3 -13.13 -12.68 6.64
C ASP A 3 -13.89 -12.44 5.32
N ASP A 4 -13.39 -11.56 4.44
CA ASP A 4 -14.07 -11.17 3.19
C ASP A 4 -13.25 -11.51 1.92
N GLU A 5 -12.29 -12.44 2.00
CA GLU A 5 -11.45 -12.80 0.84
C GLU A 5 -12.28 -13.22 -0.37
N GLU A 6 -13.27 -14.09 -0.15
CA GLU A 6 -14.16 -14.57 -1.21
C GLU A 6 -15.05 -13.45 -1.78
N LEU A 7 -15.49 -12.51 -0.94
CA LEU A 7 -16.24 -11.33 -1.40
C LEU A 7 -15.37 -10.43 -2.30
N CYS A 8 -14.11 -10.21 -1.91
CA CYS A 8 -13.15 -9.45 -2.70
C CYS A 8 -12.87 -10.10 -4.06
N LYS A 9 -12.64 -11.43 -4.09
CA LYS A 9 -12.48 -12.19 -5.34
C LYS A 9 -13.73 -12.11 -6.22
N ALA A 10 -14.91 -12.30 -5.63
CA ALA A 10 -16.18 -12.23 -6.34
C ALA A 10 -16.39 -10.85 -6.98
N ARG A 11 -16.13 -9.76 -6.24
CA ARG A 11 -16.22 -8.39 -6.77
C ARG A 11 -15.21 -8.11 -7.87
N PHE A 12 -13.98 -8.61 -7.72
CA PHE A 12 -12.94 -8.49 -8.74
C PHE A 12 -13.36 -9.17 -10.05
N MET A 13 -13.86 -10.42 -9.97
CA MET A 13 -14.33 -11.15 -11.15
C MET A 13 -15.58 -10.51 -11.76
N ALA A 14 -16.53 -10.06 -10.94
CA ALA A 14 -17.73 -9.37 -11.42
C ALA A 14 -17.40 -8.09 -12.19
N HIS A 15 -16.34 -7.36 -11.78
CA HIS A 15 -15.88 -6.19 -12.51
C HIS A 15 -15.31 -6.54 -13.89
N TYR A 16 -14.55 -7.64 -14.01
CA TYR A 16 -14.05 -8.11 -15.31
C TYR A 16 -15.21 -8.45 -16.25
N GLU A 17 -16.20 -9.21 -15.78
CA GLU A 17 -17.39 -9.53 -16.58
C GLU A 17 -18.18 -8.29 -16.99
N TYR A 18 -18.32 -7.33 -16.07
CA TYR A 18 -18.96 -6.06 -16.37
C TYR A 18 -18.25 -5.31 -17.51
N ILE A 19 -16.92 -5.20 -17.47
CA ILE A 19 -16.15 -4.56 -18.56
C ILE A 19 -16.28 -5.33 -19.88
N ARG A 20 -16.19 -6.67 -19.85
CA ARG A 20 -16.40 -7.52 -21.04
C ARG A 20 -17.78 -7.33 -21.67
N SER A 21 -18.81 -7.07 -20.85
CA SER A 21 -20.17 -6.84 -21.33
C SER A 21 -20.39 -5.46 -21.97
N LEU A 22 -19.55 -4.47 -21.60
CA LEU A 22 -19.69 -3.09 -22.05
C LEU A 22 -18.79 -2.70 -23.22
N VAL A 23 -17.60 -3.28 -23.30
CA VAL A 23 -16.58 -2.90 -24.28
C VAL A 23 -16.54 -3.94 -25.41
N PRO A 24 -16.68 -3.53 -26.68
CA PRO A 24 -16.50 -4.44 -27.82
C PRO A 24 -15.14 -5.15 -27.77
N ALA A 25 -15.10 -6.42 -28.16
CA ALA A 25 -13.91 -7.26 -28.01
C ALA A 25 -12.69 -6.69 -28.77
N GLU A 26 -12.91 -6.06 -29.92
CA GLU A 26 -11.88 -5.39 -30.71
C GLU A 26 -11.26 -4.17 -30.02
N SER A 27 -11.96 -3.59 -29.03
CA SER A 27 -11.53 -2.44 -28.23
C SER A 27 -11.12 -2.81 -26.80
N LEU A 28 -11.06 -4.11 -26.49
CA LEU A 28 -10.70 -4.61 -25.16
C LEU A 28 -9.42 -5.47 -25.23
N LEU A 29 -8.40 -5.09 -24.45
CA LEU A 29 -7.21 -5.91 -24.23
C LEU A 29 -7.16 -6.38 -22.77
N GLU A 30 -7.26 -7.69 -22.57
CA GLU A 30 -6.90 -8.32 -21.30
C GLU A 30 -5.38 -8.54 -21.25
N PHE A 31 -4.70 -7.74 -20.44
CA PHE A 31 -3.24 -7.64 -20.43
C PHE A 31 -2.66 -8.10 -19.09
N ASP A 32 -1.75 -9.09 -19.12
CA ASP A 32 -0.89 -9.42 -17.98
C ASP A 32 0.42 -8.64 -18.12
N VAL A 33 0.74 -7.81 -17.12
CA VAL A 33 1.97 -6.99 -17.08
C VAL A 33 3.26 -7.80 -17.27
N LYS A 34 3.26 -9.10 -16.99
CA LYS A 34 4.41 -10.00 -17.25
C LYS A 34 4.67 -10.23 -18.74
N GLN A 35 3.70 -9.94 -19.60
CA GLN A 35 3.83 -10.07 -21.05
C GLN A 35 4.64 -8.92 -21.68
N GLY A 36 4.90 -7.84 -20.94
CA GLY A 36 5.72 -6.71 -21.38
C GLY A 36 5.09 -5.91 -22.53
N TRP A 37 5.94 -5.24 -23.34
CA TRP A 37 5.49 -4.31 -24.37
C TRP A 37 4.68 -4.94 -25.50
N ALA A 38 4.97 -6.19 -25.85
CA ALA A 38 4.55 -6.78 -27.11
C ALA A 38 3.02 -6.81 -27.34
N PRO A 39 2.16 -7.33 -26.43
CA PRO A 39 0.71 -7.33 -26.64
C PRO A 39 0.11 -5.91 -26.57
N LEU A 40 0.62 -5.05 -25.69
CA LEU A 40 0.15 -3.68 -25.53
C LEU A 40 0.41 -2.83 -26.78
N CYS A 41 1.65 -2.84 -27.28
CA CYS A 41 2.02 -2.11 -28.48
C CYS A 41 1.26 -2.59 -29.72
N ARG A 42 1.07 -3.92 -29.87
CA ARG A 42 0.26 -4.48 -30.96
C ARG A 42 -1.19 -4.01 -30.93
N PHE A 43 -1.81 -4.02 -29.75
CA PHE A 43 -3.18 -3.58 -29.58
C PHE A 43 -3.34 -2.07 -29.86
N LEU A 44 -2.37 -1.26 -29.44
CA LEU A 44 -2.37 0.19 -29.65
C LEU A 44 -1.89 0.64 -31.04
N GLY A 45 -1.40 -0.27 -31.89
CA GLY A 45 -0.81 0.06 -33.19
C GLY A 45 0.53 0.79 -33.13
N ASN A 46 1.26 0.67 -32.00
CA ASN A 46 2.53 1.35 -31.76
C ASN A 46 3.73 0.44 -32.01
N LYS A 47 4.90 1.03 -32.29
CA LYS A 47 6.17 0.30 -32.33
C LYS A 47 6.58 -0.14 -30.91
N ILE A 48 7.22 -1.30 -30.81
CA ILE A 48 7.79 -1.79 -29.55
C ILE A 48 9.05 -0.96 -29.23
N PRO A 49 9.17 -0.36 -28.03
CA PRO A 49 10.38 0.35 -27.62
C PRO A 49 11.58 -0.59 -27.40
N ASP A 50 12.79 -0.07 -27.60
CA ASP A 50 14.05 -0.79 -27.32
C ASP A 50 14.47 -0.73 -25.82
N GLU A 51 13.53 -0.43 -24.93
CA GLU A 51 13.73 -0.36 -23.48
C GLU A 51 12.98 -1.48 -22.74
N PRO A 52 13.47 -1.95 -21.58
CA PRO A 52 12.77 -2.95 -20.80
C PRO A 52 11.41 -2.43 -20.32
N PHE A 53 10.42 -3.33 -20.24
CA PHE A 53 9.10 -2.96 -19.70
C PHE A 53 9.24 -2.47 -18.24
N PRO A 54 8.67 -1.30 -17.90
CA PRO A 54 8.90 -0.69 -16.61
C PRO A 54 8.36 -1.56 -15.47
N ARG A 55 9.17 -1.73 -14.42
CA ARG A 55 8.75 -2.34 -13.15
C ARG A 55 8.92 -1.33 -12.04
N LEU A 56 7.88 -0.53 -11.83
CA LEU A 56 7.79 0.44 -10.76
C LEU A 56 6.79 -0.07 -9.72
N PHE A 57 7.00 0.30 -8.45
CA PHE A 57 6.07 -0.01 -7.35
C PHE A 57 5.82 -1.50 -7.12
N ASP A 58 6.89 -2.29 -7.03
CA ASP A 58 6.76 -3.67 -6.56
C ASP A 58 6.31 -3.75 -5.09
N THR A 59 5.98 -4.97 -4.65
CA THR A 59 5.54 -5.21 -3.27
C THR A 59 6.58 -4.78 -2.23
N ALA A 60 7.87 -4.84 -2.55
CA ALA A 60 8.93 -4.44 -1.63
C ALA A 60 8.98 -2.91 -1.48
N ALA A 61 8.92 -2.19 -2.61
CA ALA A 61 8.84 -0.74 -2.66
C ALA A 61 7.61 -0.25 -1.88
N PHE A 62 6.43 -0.84 -2.10
CA PHE A 62 5.23 -0.50 -1.35
C PHE A 62 5.39 -0.73 0.16
N LYS A 63 5.91 -1.91 0.56
CA LYS A 63 6.16 -2.23 1.98
C LYS A 63 7.14 -1.25 2.62
N SER A 64 8.14 -0.76 1.88
CA SER A 64 9.12 0.20 2.39
C SER A 64 8.47 1.55 2.72
N VAL A 65 7.57 2.04 1.86
CA VAL A 65 6.82 3.29 2.08
C VAL A 65 5.90 3.17 3.29
N VAL A 66 5.17 2.05 3.43
CA VAL A 66 4.29 1.82 4.59
C VAL A 66 5.08 1.79 5.90
N LYS A 67 6.20 1.06 5.95
CA LYS A 67 7.06 0.99 7.15
C LYS A 67 7.61 2.36 7.58
N MET A 68 7.94 3.23 6.63
CA MET A 68 8.41 4.58 6.95
C MET A 68 7.34 5.42 7.65
N GLY A 69 6.07 5.27 7.26
CA GLY A 69 4.94 5.93 7.92
C GLY A 69 4.74 5.49 9.36
N ASP A 70 4.75 4.18 9.62
CA ASP A 70 4.56 3.62 10.96
C ASP A 70 5.68 4.04 11.93
N ALA A 71 6.93 4.03 11.47
CA ALA A 71 8.08 4.40 12.28
C ALA A 71 8.08 5.89 12.66
N ALA A 72 7.67 6.77 11.74
CA ALA A 72 7.57 8.20 12.01
C ALA A 72 6.47 8.51 13.04
N ALA A 73 5.32 7.82 12.97
CA ALA A 73 4.25 7.94 13.94
C ALA A 73 4.68 7.47 15.35
N ALA A 74 5.31 6.30 15.45
CA ALA A 74 5.79 5.76 16.71
C ALA A 74 6.82 6.68 17.40
N LYS A 75 7.77 7.22 16.63
CA LYS A 75 8.80 8.15 17.13
C LYS A 75 8.18 9.45 17.67
N THR A 76 7.14 9.96 17.02
CA THR A 76 6.42 11.17 17.44
C THR A 76 5.62 10.94 18.72
N ILE A 77 4.95 9.78 18.85
CA ILE A 77 4.19 9.41 20.05
C ILE A 77 5.13 9.26 21.25
N PHE A 78 6.25 8.54 21.09
CA PHE A 78 7.25 8.35 22.14
C PHE A 78 7.83 9.68 22.64
N ALA A 79 8.22 10.57 21.71
CA ALA A 79 8.77 11.88 22.05
C ALA A 79 7.80 12.76 22.86
N LYS A 80 6.48 12.62 22.65
CA LYS A 80 5.46 13.37 23.39
C LYS A 80 5.11 12.75 24.76
N LEU A 81 5.10 11.43 24.87
CA LEU A 81 4.72 10.73 26.10
C LEU A 81 5.86 10.61 27.12
N ALA A 82 7.11 10.48 26.67
CA ALA A 82 8.28 10.38 27.54
C ALA A 82 8.41 11.51 28.59
N PRO A 83 8.30 12.81 28.25
CA PRO A 83 8.41 13.88 29.25
C PRO A 83 7.25 13.89 30.26
N ILE A 84 6.04 13.49 29.84
CA ILE A 84 4.87 13.39 30.72
C ILE A 84 5.08 12.29 31.77
N PHE A 85 5.65 11.15 31.35
CA PHE A 85 5.98 10.05 32.25
C PHE A 85 7.11 10.42 33.23
N VAL A 86 8.15 11.11 32.76
CA VAL A 86 9.24 11.60 33.62
C VAL A 86 8.71 12.61 34.65
N ALA A 87 7.83 13.53 34.24
CA ALA A 87 7.20 14.49 35.14
C ALA A 87 6.32 13.81 36.19
N SER A 88 5.51 12.81 35.80
CA SER A 88 4.65 12.10 36.76
C SER A 88 5.46 11.28 37.77
N CYS A 89 6.50 10.57 37.33
CA CYS A 89 7.43 9.89 38.24
C CYS A 89 8.11 10.87 39.20
N GLY A 90 8.55 12.03 38.70
CA GLY A 90 9.17 13.08 39.53
C GLY A 90 8.25 13.59 40.63
N VAL A 91 6.97 13.83 40.32
CA VAL A 91 5.97 14.28 41.32
C VAL A 91 5.74 13.20 42.38
N VAL A 92 5.56 11.94 42.00
CA VAL A 92 5.36 10.83 42.94
C VAL A 92 6.56 10.67 43.88
N ILE A 93 7.78 10.72 43.33
CA ILE A 93 9.02 10.63 44.09
C ILE A 93 9.17 11.80 45.07
N TYR A 94 8.85 13.02 44.63
CA TYR A 94 8.88 14.21 45.48
C TYR A 94 7.92 14.10 46.67
N PHE A 95 6.68 13.67 46.44
CA PHE A 95 5.70 13.47 47.52
C PHE A 95 6.15 12.40 48.52
N PHE A 96 6.80 11.32 48.06
CA PHE A 96 7.35 10.29 48.94
C PHE A 96 8.55 10.76 49.77
N MET A 97 9.39 11.65 49.21
CA MET A 97 10.58 12.16 49.91
C MET A 97 10.28 13.31 50.87
N VAL A 98 9.30 14.17 50.57
CA VAL A 98 8.95 15.34 51.39
C VAL A 98 7.86 15.03 52.43
N GLY A 99 7.01 14.03 52.16
CA GLY A 99 5.96 13.60 53.08
C GLY A 99 6.41 12.72 54.24
N LYS A 100 7.72 12.60 54.47
CA LYS A 100 8.34 11.75 55.49
C LYS A 100 9.26 12.59 56.38
#